data_AF-A0A8X6F0B9-F1
#
_entry.id   AF-A0A8X6F0B9-F1
#
_cell.length_a   1.000
_cell.length_b   1.000
_cell.length_c   1.000
_cell.angle_alpha   90.00
_cell.angle_beta   90.00
_cell.angle_gamma   90.00
#
_symmetry.space_group_name_H-M   'P 1'
#
loop_
_entity.id
_entity.type
_entity.pdbx_description
1 polymer ?
#
loop_
_entity_poly.entity_id
_entity_poly.type
_entity_poly.pdbx_seq_one_letter_code
_entity_poly.pdbx_strand_id
1 'polypeptide(L)'
;MFFLSNASCILDCLKKRANSEDADELAGLSEAKTKNLPPSTGQKIRKFKHGFRPFGRNKHGKPHMTHKNIKQGNNSKISINNLEMAEGRRKRLQELVKKNGNNTCAECGKKNPEWGSYNIGVFICTSCAGFHRNLGAHISKVKSIILDNWDADQLSTMEEVGNVKAQAKYEVHFPACYRRPCPTDPDVLKEQYIRAKYEREEFIHVDRQIYTTGFMEGYLWKRGKEDGRFQQRKFVLSESDGTLKYYVKEVFFISHSYF
;
A
#
# COMPACT_ATOMS: atom_id res chain seq x y z
N MET A 1 -4.72 -3.16 12.57
CA MET A 1 -4.35 -4.58 12.36
C MET A 1 -3.07 -4.69 11.51
N PHE A 2 -2.09 -3.79 11.70
CA PHE A 2 -1.23 -3.36 10.58
C PHE A 2 0.17 -3.99 10.52
N PHE A 3 0.78 -4.39 11.64
CA PHE A 3 2.15 -4.95 11.61
C PHE A 3 2.24 -6.43 11.20
N LEU A 4 1.18 -7.23 11.42
CA LEU A 4 1.24 -8.69 11.19
C LEU A 4 1.30 -9.08 9.70
N SER A 5 0.95 -8.18 8.77
CA SER A 5 1.11 -8.44 7.33
C SER A 5 2.51 -8.08 6.80
N ASN A 6 3.26 -7.22 7.51
CA ASN A 6 4.59 -6.79 7.10
C ASN A 6 5.69 -7.59 7.80
N ALA A 7 5.40 -8.21 8.96
CA ALA A 7 6.38 -8.95 9.75
C ALA A 7 7.14 -10.03 8.97
N SER A 8 6.50 -10.78 8.06
CA SER A 8 7.22 -11.76 7.24
C SER A 8 8.13 -11.11 6.19
N CYS A 9 7.68 -10.01 5.57
CA CYS A 9 8.47 -9.31 4.55
C CYS A 9 9.67 -8.59 5.16
N ILE A 10 9.53 -8.03 6.36
CA ILE A 10 10.65 -7.45 7.12
C ILE A 10 11.65 -8.55 7.51
N LEU A 11 11.21 -9.63 8.16
CA LEU A 11 12.08 -10.75 8.54
C LEU A 11 12.78 -11.43 7.35
N ASP A 12 12.13 -11.53 6.19
CA ASP A 12 12.75 -12.07 4.99
C ASP A 12 13.68 -11.06 4.28
N CYS A 13 13.54 -9.75 4.52
CA CYS A 13 14.51 -8.75 4.09
C CYS A 13 15.73 -8.69 5.02
N LEU A 14 15.54 -8.83 6.33
CA LEU A 14 16.64 -8.95 7.30
C LEU A 14 17.53 -10.16 6.96
N LYS A 15 16.93 -11.32 6.65
CA LYS A 15 17.68 -12.50 6.17
C LYS A 15 18.39 -12.27 4.83
N LYS A 16 17.85 -11.43 3.94
CA LYS A 16 18.49 -11.12 2.66
C LYS A 16 19.70 -10.20 2.82
N ARG A 17 19.65 -9.22 3.73
CA ARG A 17 20.80 -8.40 4.11
C ARG A 17 21.90 -9.24 4.78
N ALA A 18 21.53 -10.10 5.72
CA ALA A 18 22.47 -11.01 6.39
C ALA A 18 23.11 -12.08 5.48
N ASN A 19 22.70 -12.17 4.21
CA ASN A 19 23.22 -13.11 3.22
C ASN A 19 24.00 -12.43 2.08
N SER A 20 24.19 -11.10 2.11
CA SER A 20 24.77 -10.36 0.98
C SER A 20 26.14 -9.73 1.22
N GLU A 21 26.64 -9.70 2.46
CA GLU A 21 27.96 -9.14 2.79
C GLU A 21 28.69 -10.07 3.77
N ASP A 22 29.90 -10.47 3.36
CA ASP A 22 31.02 -11.07 4.09
C ASP A 22 30.78 -12.31 4.98
N ALA A 23 31.06 -13.47 4.40
CA ALA A 23 31.56 -14.62 5.13
C ALA A 23 33.03 -14.39 5.55
N ASP A 24 33.47 -15.11 6.59
CA ASP A 24 34.82 -15.14 7.15
C ASP A 24 35.31 -13.90 7.93
N GLU A 25 34.84 -13.75 9.18
CA GLU A 25 35.78 -13.70 10.31
C GLU A 25 35.16 -14.08 11.67
N LEU A 26 36.03 -14.58 12.57
CA LEU A 26 35.83 -14.71 14.03
C LEU A 26 34.73 -15.65 14.53
N ALA A 27 34.91 -16.94 14.23
CA ALA A 27 34.66 -17.96 15.25
C ALA A 27 35.69 -17.81 16.39
N GLY A 28 35.23 -17.50 17.61
CA GLY A 28 36.06 -17.59 18.82
C GLY A 28 35.89 -16.44 19.81
N LEU A 29 35.06 -16.65 20.83
CA LEU A 29 35.51 -16.80 22.22
C LEU A 29 34.32 -17.06 23.14
N SER A 30 34.45 -18.12 23.94
CA SER A 30 33.52 -18.49 25.00
C SER A 30 33.69 -17.61 26.24
N GLU A 31 32.63 -17.55 27.05
CA GLU A 31 32.62 -17.11 28.46
C GLU A 31 32.95 -15.63 28.79
N ALA A 32 31.93 -14.86 29.18
CA ALA A 32 31.96 -14.13 30.46
C ALA A 32 30.59 -13.60 30.93
N LYS A 33 30.25 -13.96 32.18
CA LYS A 33 29.47 -13.15 33.15
C LYS A 33 28.05 -12.71 32.76
N THR A 34 27.14 -13.65 32.99
CA THR A 34 25.83 -13.37 33.57
C THR A 34 25.91 -12.38 34.75
N LYS A 35 25.08 -11.33 34.73
CA LYS A 35 24.71 -10.55 35.93
C LYS A 35 23.19 -10.32 35.96
N ASN A 36 22.53 -11.21 36.68
CA ASN A 36 21.23 -11.08 37.37
C ASN A 36 20.27 -9.96 36.90
N LEU A 37 19.28 -10.35 36.08
CA LEU A 37 17.93 -9.75 36.10
C LEU A 37 16.94 -10.80 36.64
N PRO A 38 15.91 -10.41 37.43
CA PRO A 38 14.93 -11.35 37.96
C PRO A 38 14.02 -11.93 36.86
N PRO A 39 13.41 -13.10 37.06
CA PRO A 39 12.69 -13.82 36.01
C PRO A 39 11.36 -13.13 35.65
N SER A 40 11.35 -12.36 34.56
CA SER A 40 10.11 -11.78 34.02
C SER A 40 9.25 -12.87 33.35
N THR A 41 8.17 -13.26 34.00
CA THR A 41 7.31 -14.38 33.60
C THR A 41 6.63 -14.17 32.24
N GLY A 42 6.86 -15.08 31.28
CA GLY A 42 5.93 -15.30 30.15
C GLY A 42 6.31 -14.74 28.77
N GLN A 43 7.59 -14.61 28.44
CA GLN A 43 8.01 -14.35 27.05
C GLN A 43 7.66 -15.54 26.13
N LYS A 44 7.01 -15.30 24.98
CA LYS A 44 6.65 -16.35 24.00
C LYS A 44 7.10 -15.97 22.59
N ILE A 45 8.20 -16.57 22.14
CA ILE A 45 8.77 -16.45 20.80
C ILE A 45 8.06 -17.41 19.84
N ARG A 46 7.77 -17.00 18.59
CA ARG A 46 7.28 -17.89 17.53
C ARG A 46 7.85 -17.52 16.15
N LYS A 47 8.39 -18.52 15.45
CA LYS A 47 8.65 -18.51 14.00
C LYS A 47 7.44 -19.11 13.28
N PHE A 48 7.05 -18.62 12.10
CA PHE A 48 5.86 -19.08 11.37
C PHE A 48 6.16 -19.49 9.91
N LYS A 49 5.50 -20.57 9.46
CA LYS A 49 5.31 -20.95 8.06
C LYS A 49 3.86 -20.60 7.62
N HIS A 50 3.57 -20.68 6.32
CA HIS A 50 2.28 -20.38 5.64
C HIS A 50 1.01 -20.88 6.38
N GLY A 51 -0.21 -20.36 6.19
CA GLY A 51 -0.76 -19.30 5.32
C GLY A 51 -2.28 -19.51 5.22
N PHE A 52 -3.13 -18.47 5.20
CA PHE A 52 -4.60 -18.63 5.35
C PHE A 52 -5.42 -17.94 4.24
N ARG A 53 -6.58 -18.55 3.91
CA ARG A 53 -7.54 -18.14 2.85
C ARG A 53 -8.86 -17.58 3.43
N PRO A 54 -9.72 -16.92 2.62
CA PRO A 54 -10.75 -15.99 3.13
C PRO A 54 -12.21 -16.45 3.01
N PHE A 55 -13.08 -15.71 3.68
CA PHE A 55 -14.50 -15.45 3.35
C PHE A 55 -14.65 -13.92 3.16
N GLY A 56 -15.70 -13.33 2.57
CA GLY A 56 -16.93 -13.82 1.93
C GLY A 56 -17.82 -12.59 1.60
N ARG A 57 -18.83 -12.68 0.72
CA ARG A 57 -19.70 -11.52 0.39
C ARG A 57 -21.12 -11.92 -0.03
N ASN A 58 -22.12 -11.20 0.52
CA ASN A 58 -23.53 -11.22 0.09
C ASN A 58 -23.95 -9.87 -0.53
N LYS A 59 -25.20 -9.77 -1.01
CA LYS A 59 -25.58 -8.99 -2.21
C LYS A 59 -26.80 -8.06 -2.00
N HIS A 60 -26.95 -7.12 -2.93
CA HIS A 60 -28.17 -6.39 -3.36
C HIS A 60 -28.53 -5.04 -2.70
N GLY A 61 -29.07 -4.14 -3.53
CA GLY A 61 -29.51 -2.78 -3.20
C GLY A 61 -29.31 -1.81 -4.39
N LYS A 62 -30.32 -1.63 -5.24
CA LYS A 62 -30.32 -0.65 -6.36
C LYS A 62 -31.08 0.62 -5.94
N PRO A 63 -30.67 1.82 -6.41
CA PRO A 63 -31.58 2.95 -6.56
C PRO A 63 -31.98 3.21 -8.02
N HIS A 64 -33.15 3.83 -8.19
CA HIS A 64 -33.78 4.21 -9.46
C HIS A 64 -33.64 5.73 -9.66
N MET A 65 -33.40 6.20 -10.89
CA MET A 65 -33.30 7.62 -11.22
C MET A 65 -34.22 7.99 -12.39
N THR A 66 -34.88 9.15 -12.28
CA THR A 66 -35.93 9.61 -13.20
C THR A 66 -35.36 10.55 -14.26
N HIS A 67 -35.85 10.41 -15.50
CA HIS A 67 -35.49 11.30 -16.60
C HIS A 67 -36.17 12.67 -16.46
N LYS A 68 -35.42 13.75 -16.71
CA LYS A 68 -35.96 15.08 -17.00
C LYS A 68 -35.50 15.51 -18.39
N ASN A 69 -36.45 15.89 -19.23
CA ASN A 69 -36.19 16.37 -20.60
C ASN A 69 -35.52 17.74 -20.58
N ILE A 70 -34.44 17.89 -21.35
CA ILE A 70 -33.82 19.20 -21.65
C ILE A 70 -34.19 19.59 -23.07
N LYS A 71 -34.67 20.82 -23.24
CA LYS A 71 -35.17 21.35 -24.52
C LYS A 71 -34.03 21.51 -25.51
N GLN A 72 -34.28 21.15 -26.77
CA GLN A 72 -33.33 21.35 -27.87
C GLN A 72 -33.21 22.85 -28.20
N GLY A 73 -31.96 23.32 -28.32
CA GLY A 73 -31.60 24.63 -28.84
C GLY A 73 -30.49 24.49 -29.89
N ASN A 74 -30.59 25.23 -30.99
CA ASN A 74 -29.76 25.04 -32.18
C ASN A 74 -28.26 25.28 -31.90
N ASN A 75 -27.44 24.22 -32.03
CA ASN A 75 -25.99 24.31 -31.79
C ASN A 75 -25.15 23.35 -32.68
N SER A 76 -25.73 22.87 -33.78
CA SER A 76 -25.29 21.64 -34.48
C SER A 76 -23.83 21.65 -34.98
N LYS A 77 -23.35 22.76 -35.57
CA LYS A 77 -21.97 22.83 -36.10
C LYS A 77 -20.91 22.88 -35.00
N ILE A 78 -21.15 23.63 -33.92
CA ILE A 78 -20.23 23.69 -32.77
C ILE A 78 -20.25 22.34 -32.02
N SER A 79 -21.41 21.70 -31.90
CA SER A 79 -21.49 20.36 -31.30
C SER A 79 -20.76 19.29 -32.11
N ILE A 80 -20.82 19.32 -33.46
CA ILE A 80 -20.14 18.33 -34.31
C ILE A 80 -18.62 18.43 -34.14
N ASN A 81 -18.04 19.64 -34.25
CA ASN A 81 -16.61 19.86 -34.06
C ASN A 81 -16.13 19.42 -32.66
N ASN A 82 -16.93 19.69 -31.62
CA ASN A 82 -16.61 19.28 -30.25
C ASN A 82 -16.68 17.76 -30.05
N LEU A 83 -17.61 17.07 -30.71
CA LEU A 83 -17.73 15.60 -30.69
C LEU A 83 -16.56 14.94 -31.42
N GLU A 84 -16.19 15.44 -32.61
CA GLU A 84 -15.03 14.96 -33.38
C GLU A 84 -13.73 15.12 -32.58
N MET A 85 -13.52 16.28 -31.97
CA MET A 85 -12.37 16.54 -31.10
C MET A 85 -12.35 15.64 -29.85
N ALA A 86 -13.51 15.32 -29.26
CA ALA A 86 -13.61 14.39 -28.14
C ALA A 86 -13.26 12.95 -28.55
N GLU A 87 -13.73 12.51 -29.72
CA GLU A 87 -13.43 11.19 -30.30
C GLU A 87 -11.93 11.05 -30.64
N GLY A 88 -11.32 12.12 -31.19
CA GLY A 88 -9.87 12.19 -31.42
C GLY A 88 -9.06 12.04 -30.12
N ARG A 89 -9.47 12.72 -29.03
CA ARG A 89 -8.85 12.55 -27.71
C ARG A 89 -9.04 11.14 -27.15
N ARG A 90 -10.21 10.54 -27.32
CA ARG A 90 -10.51 9.16 -26.91
C ARG A 90 -9.61 8.15 -27.63
N LYS A 91 -9.44 8.29 -28.95
CA LYS A 91 -8.53 7.45 -29.75
C LYS A 91 -7.07 7.58 -29.27
N ARG A 92 -6.59 8.80 -29.07
CA ARG A 92 -5.22 9.07 -28.60
C ARG A 92 -4.98 8.50 -27.19
N LEU A 93 -5.94 8.60 -26.27
CA LEU A 93 -5.86 7.96 -24.96
C LEU A 93 -5.78 6.42 -25.05
N GLN A 94 -6.52 5.79 -25.98
CA GLN A 94 -6.42 4.35 -26.25
C GLN A 94 -5.06 3.93 -26.85
N GLU A 95 -4.38 4.81 -27.56
CA GLU A 95 -3.00 4.59 -28.03
C GLU A 95 -1.99 4.70 -26.87
N LEU A 96 -2.21 5.63 -25.92
CA LEU A 96 -1.35 5.76 -24.74
C LEU A 96 -1.38 4.55 -23.81
N VAL A 97 -2.53 3.89 -23.63
CA VAL A 97 -2.65 2.63 -22.87
C VAL A 97 -1.80 1.52 -23.49
N LYS A 98 -1.57 1.54 -24.81
CA LYS A 98 -0.77 0.51 -25.51
C LYS A 98 0.74 0.74 -25.39
N LYS A 99 1.19 1.94 -24.97
CA LYS A 99 2.62 2.22 -24.76
C LYS A 99 3.17 1.34 -23.62
N ASN A 100 4.47 1.04 -23.69
CA ASN A 100 5.14 0.22 -22.70
C ASN A 100 4.99 0.83 -21.28
N GLY A 101 4.76 -0.01 -20.27
CA GLY A 101 4.46 0.40 -18.89
C GLY A 101 3.02 0.87 -18.66
N ASN A 102 2.40 1.60 -19.61
CA ASN A 102 1.00 2.04 -19.51
C ASN A 102 -0.01 0.90 -19.70
N ASN A 103 0.38 -0.19 -20.33
CA ASN A 103 -0.43 -1.38 -20.56
C ASN A 103 -0.69 -2.24 -19.30
N THR A 104 -0.14 -1.84 -18.15
CA THR A 104 -0.37 -2.46 -16.84
C THR A 104 -0.73 -1.41 -15.80
N CYS A 105 -1.50 -1.79 -14.78
CA CYS A 105 -1.87 -0.91 -13.67
C CYS A 105 -0.62 -0.47 -12.90
N ALA A 106 -0.41 0.85 -12.77
CA ALA A 106 0.74 1.45 -12.05
C ALA A 106 0.91 0.98 -10.60
N GLU A 107 -0.15 0.47 -9.96
CA GLU A 107 -0.14 0.11 -8.54
C GLU A 107 0.01 -1.40 -8.30
N CYS A 108 -0.67 -2.24 -9.09
CA CYS A 108 -0.75 -3.69 -8.85
C CYS A 108 -0.36 -4.56 -10.05
N GLY A 109 0.11 -3.97 -11.15
CA GLY A 109 0.54 -4.69 -12.36
C GLY A 109 -0.57 -5.40 -13.15
N LYS A 110 -1.85 -5.24 -12.80
CA LYS A 110 -2.97 -5.83 -13.57
C LYS A 110 -2.93 -5.28 -15.01
N LYS A 111 -2.84 -6.17 -16.01
CA LYS A 111 -2.89 -5.84 -17.44
C LYS A 111 -4.16 -5.09 -17.81
N ASN A 112 -4.09 -4.28 -18.87
CA ASN A 112 -5.19 -3.54 -19.49
C ASN A 112 -5.93 -2.62 -18.48
N PRO A 113 -5.28 -1.55 -17.99
CA PRO A 113 -5.97 -0.55 -17.16
C PRO A 113 -7.09 0.15 -17.95
N GLU A 114 -8.19 0.43 -17.27
CA GLU A 114 -9.43 1.00 -17.83
C GLU A 114 -9.72 2.41 -17.28
N TRP A 115 -8.88 2.89 -16.37
CA TRP A 115 -9.00 4.15 -15.65
C TRP A 115 -7.65 4.88 -15.63
N GLY A 116 -7.69 6.22 -15.55
CA GLY A 116 -6.51 7.04 -15.33
C GLY A 116 -6.72 8.02 -14.17
N SER A 117 -5.67 8.29 -13.41
CA SER A 117 -5.61 9.46 -12.53
C SER A 117 -4.96 10.61 -13.28
N TYR A 118 -5.76 11.59 -13.70
CA TYR A 118 -5.35 12.58 -14.69
C TYR A 118 -4.49 13.72 -14.14
N ASN A 119 -4.50 13.93 -12.80
CA ASN A 119 -3.60 14.89 -12.15
C ASN A 119 -2.27 14.27 -11.73
N ILE A 120 -2.19 12.93 -11.63
CA ILE A 120 -0.96 12.18 -11.33
C ILE A 120 -0.28 11.71 -12.62
N GLY A 121 -1.07 11.43 -13.67
CA GLY A 121 -0.59 10.94 -14.97
C GLY A 121 -0.43 9.42 -15.06
N VAL A 122 -1.20 8.64 -14.28
CA VAL A 122 -1.08 7.16 -14.20
C VAL A 122 -2.32 6.42 -14.71
N PHE A 123 -2.07 5.30 -15.39
CA PHE A 123 -3.06 4.33 -15.85
C PHE A 123 -3.21 3.20 -14.81
N ILE A 124 -4.44 2.98 -14.35
CA ILE A 124 -4.79 2.10 -13.23
C ILE A 124 -6.00 1.21 -13.53
N CYS A 125 -6.09 0.05 -12.87
CA CYS A 125 -7.23 -0.84 -13.04
C CYS A 125 -8.43 -0.41 -12.17
N THR A 126 -9.63 -0.90 -12.51
CA THR A 126 -10.90 -0.60 -11.83
C THR A 126 -10.88 -0.75 -10.31
N SER A 127 -10.14 -1.73 -9.77
CA SER A 127 -9.95 -1.88 -8.30
C SER A 127 -9.09 -0.76 -7.71
N CYS A 128 -7.98 -0.41 -8.35
CA CYS A 128 -7.07 0.64 -7.88
C CYS A 128 -7.71 2.04 -8.04
N ALA A 129 -8.50 2.27 -9.09
CA ALA A 129 -9.32 3.47 -9.23
C ALA A 129 -10.32 3.64 -8.06
N GLY A 130 -10.74 2.56 -7.40
CA GLY A 130 -11.48 2.64 -6.13
C GLY A 130 -10.65 3.25 -5.01
N PHE A 131 -9.45 2.71 -4.75
CA PHE A 131 -8.56 3.21 -3.70
C PHE A 131 -8.07 4.65 -3.97
N HIS A 132 -7.81 5.03 -5.22
CA HIS A 132 -7.48 6.41 -5.60
C HIS A 132 -8.61 7.40 -5.28
N ARG A 133 -9.89 7.01 -5.37
CA ARG A 133 -11.01 7.87 -4.91
C ARG A 133 -10.98 8.07 -3.40
N ASN A 134 -10.58 7.05 -2.64
CA ASN A 134 -10.49 7.10 -1.17
C ASN A 134 -9.33 7.99 -0.65
N LEU A 135 -8.42 8.45 -1.53
CA LEU A 135 -7.43 9.49 -1.22
C LEU A 135 -8.05 10.91 -1.23
N GLY A 136 -9.18 11.08 -1.92
CA GLY A 136 -9.81 12.38 -2.13
C GLY A 136 -9.20 13.20 -3.28
N ALA A 137 -10.01 14.13 -3.79
CA ALA A 137 -9.71 14.89 -5.02
C ALA A 137 -8.54 15.89 -4.90
N HIS A 138 -8.03 16.12 -3.69
CA HIS A 138 -6.83 16.93 -3.47
C HIS A 138 -5.53 16.15 -3.77
N ILE A 139 -5.56 14.81 -3.67
CA ILE A 139 -4.43 13.93 -4.01
C ILE A 139 -4.62 13.30 -5.40
N SER A 140 -5.79 12.72 -5.68
CA SER A 140 -6.01 11.94 -6.89
C SER A 140 -7.40 12.17 -7.50
N LYS A 141 -7.45 12.45 -8.79
CA LYS A 141 -8.67 12.69 -9.57
C LYS A 141 -8.73 11.67 -10.71
N VAL A 142 -9.68 10.74 -10.63
CA VAL A 142 -9.78 9.60 -11.57
C VAL A 142 -10.89 9.78 -12.60
N LYS A 143 -10.64 9.32 -13.83
CA LYS A 143 -11.61 9.18 -14.93
C LYS A 143 -11.47 7.81 -15.60
N SER A 144 -12.55 7.30 -16.16
CA SER A 144 -12.54 6.14 -17.06
C SER A 144 -11.92 6.53 -18.39
N ILE A 145 -11.12 5.62 -18.96
CA ILE A 145 -10.50 5.79 -20.27
C ILE A 145 -11.52 5.67 -21.41
N ILE A 146 -12.64 4.98 -21.15
CA ILE A 146 -13.64 4.61 -22.16
C ILE A 146 -14.94 5.40 -21.96
N LEU A 147 -15.36 5.66 -20.71
CA LEU A 147 -16.69 6.15 -20.39
C LEU A 147 -16.77 7.65 -20.08
N ASP A 148 -15.66 8.28 -19.70
CA ASP A 148 -15.62 9.70 -19.31
C ASP A 148 -15.04 10.58 -20.43
N ASN A 149 -15.50 11.83 -20.51
CA ASN A 149 -14.89 12.83 -21.38
C ASN A 149 -13.56 13.33 -20.79
N TRP A 150 -12.54 13.45 -21.64
CA TRP A 150 -11.22 13.99 -21.30
C TRP A 150 -11.00 15.34 -21.98
N ASP A 151 -10.35 16.24 -21.25
CA ASP A 151 -9.98 17.57 -21.74
C ASP A 151 -8.54 17.57 -22.29
N ALA A 152 -8.14 18.59 -23.05
CA ALA A 152 -6.83 18.64 -23.71
C ALA A 152 -5.67 18.55 -22.70
N ASP A 153 -5.71 19.34 -21.64
CA ASP A 153 -4.68 19.38 -20.59
C ASP A 153 -4.57 18.06 -19.82
N GLN A 154 -5.71 17.40 -19.61
CA GLN A 154 -5.77 16.09 -18.94
C GLN A 154 -5.12 15.01 -19.81
N LEU A 155 -5.39 15.02 -21.12
CA LEU A 155 -4.72 14.13 -22.06
C LEU A 155 -3.22 14.43 -22.13
N SER A 156 -2.83 15.71 -22.18
CA SER A 156 -1.43 16.13 -22.20
C SER A 156 -0.65 15.64 -20.96
N THR A 157 -1.25 15.70 -19.77
CA THR A 157 -0.65 15.14 -18.54
C THR A 157 -0.42 13.62 -18.63
N MET A 158 -1.37 12.88 -19.22
CA MET A 158 -1.22 11.42 -19.44
C MET A 158 -0.16 11.07 -20.51
N GLU A 159 0.12 12.00 -21.43
CA GLU A 159 1.18 11.86 -22.44
C GLU A 159 2.56 12.19 -21.90
N GLU A 160 2.65 13.26 -21.12
CA GLU A 160 3.90 13.74 -20.55
C GLU A 160 4.42 12.78 -19.49
N VAL A 161 3.56 12.33 -18.56
CA VAL A 161 3.97 11.52 -17.41
C VAL A 161 3.95 10.04 -17.75
N GLY A 162 2.77 9.41 -17.79
CA GLY A 162 2.61 7.97 -17.92
C GLY A 162 3.19 7.16 -16.75
N ASN A 163 2.97 5.85 -16.76
CA ASN A 163 3.30 4.98 -15.63
C ASN A 163 4.80 4.93 -15.32
N VAL A 164 5.66 4.98 -16.34
CA VAL A 164 7.11 4.87 -16.18
C VAL A 164 7.69 6.10 -15.48
N LYS A 165 7.31 7.32 -15.89
CA LYS A 165 7.81 8.54 -15.21
C LYS A 165 7.14 8.74 -13.85
N ALA A 166 5.86 8.38 -13.72
CA ALA A 166 5.21 8.37 -12.41
C ALA A 166 5.89 7.39 -11.44
N GLN A 167 6.30 6.21 -11.89
CA GLN A 167 7.11 5.29 -11.09
C GLN A 167 8.44 5.94 -10.70
N ALA A 168 9.18 6.50 -11.66
CA ALA A 168 10.45 7.19 -11.38
C ALA A 168 10.30 8.38 -10.40
N LYS A 169 9.14 9.03 -10.33
CA LYS A 169 8.84 10.15 -9.42
C LYS A 169 8.35 9.69 -8.04
N TYR A 170 7.43 8.72 -7.99
CA TYR A 170 6.73 8.31 -6.77
C TYR A 170 7.32 7.06 -6.10
N GLU A 171 8.38 6.47 -6.67
CA GLU A 171 9.05 5.28 -6.14
C GLU A 171 10.60 5.43 -6.13
N VAL A 172 11.10 6.68 -6.00
CA VAL A 172 12.54 7.03 -6.01
C VAL A 172 13.34 6.21 -4.99
N HIS A 173 12.84 6.13 -3.76
CA HIS A 173 13.46 5.44 -2.65
C HIS A 173 12.65 4.21 -2.26
N PHE A 174 12.33 3.34 -3.23
CA PHE A 174 11.55 2.13 -2.99
C PHE A 174 12.32 1.11 -2.12
N PRO A 175 11.87 0.77 -0.90
CA PRO A 175 12.66 -0.08 -0.01
C PRO A 175 12.66 -1.54 -0.47
N ALA A 176 13.82 -2.20 -0.43
CA ALA A 176 13.95 -3.62 -0.81
C ALA A 176 13.11 -4.58 0.07
N CYS A 177 12.72 -4.15 1.28
CA CYS A 177 11.81 -4.87 2.17
C CYS A 177 10.33 -4.70 1.80
N TYR A 178 9.98 -3.71 0.97
CA TYR A 178 8.59 -3.36 0.68
C TYR A 178 8.02 -4.25 -0.43
N ARG A 179 6.90 -4.92 -0.13
CA ARG A 179 6.20 -5.73 -1.13
C ARG A 179 5.35 -4.85 -2.04
N ARG A 180 5.64 -4.85 -3.35
CA ARG A 180 4.69 -4.36 -4.36
C ARG A 180 3.48 -5.32 -4.42
N PRO A 181 2.23 -4.82 -4.35
CA PRO A 181 1.05 -5.68 -4.38
C PRO A 181 0.82 -6.25 -5.78
N CYS A 182 0.24 -7.45 -5.86
CA CYS A 182 -0.20 -8.05 -7.11
C CYS A 182 -1.74 -7.91 -7.29
N PRO A 183 -2.31 -8.25 -8.47
CA PRO A 183 -3.75 -8.09 -8.71
C PRO A 183 -4.64 -8.95 -7.80
N THR A 184 -4.10 -10.08 -7.33
CA THR A 184 -4.77 -11.05 -6.46
C THR A 184 -4.50 -10.83 -4.96
N ASP A 185 -3.66 -9.86 -4.59
CA ASP A 185 -3.44 -9.51 -3.18
C ASP A 185 -4.71 -8.89 -2.56
N PRO A 186 -4.94 -9.07 -1.25
CA PRO A 186 -6.06 -8.47 -0.52
C PRO A 186 -6.17 -6.95 -0.72
N ASP A 187 -7.40 -6.44 -0.73
CA ASP A 187 -7.70 -5.03 -0.98
C ASP A 187 -6.95 -4.08 -0.01
N VAL A 188 -6.79 -4.48 1.25
CA VAL A 188 -6.01 -3.72 2.26
C VAL A 188 -4.54 -3.51 1.87
N LEU A 189 -3.89 -4.45 1.17
CA LEU A 189 -2.50 -4.30 0.76
C LEU A 189 -2.37 -3.33 -0.41
N LYS A 190 -3.30 -3.40 -1.37
CA LYS A 190 -3.38 -2.46 -2.49
C LYS A 190 -3.69 -1.04 -2.01
N GLU A 191 -4.64 -0.88 -1.08
CA GLU A 191 -4.96 0.43 -0.51
C GLU A 191 -3.77 1.02 0.26
N GLN A 192 -3.13 0.24 1.14
CA GLN A 192 -2.01 0.76 1.94
C GLN A 192 -0.78 1.07 1.11
N TYR A 193 -0.53 0.33 0.02
CA TYR A 193 0.48 0.68 -0.97
C TYR A 193 0.19 2.04 -1.65
N ILE A 194 -1.04 2.23 -2.11
CA ILE A 194 -1.47 3.46 -2.80
C ILE A 194 -1.40 4.67 -1.83
N ARG A 195 -1.80 4.49 -0.57
CA ARG A 195 -1.64 5.52 0.48
C ARG A 195 -0.17 5.79 0.81
N ALA A 196 0.66 4.75 0.94
CA ALA A 196 2.12 4.91 1.14
C ALA A 196 2.76 5.72 0.01
N LYS A 197 2.36 5.48 -1.23
CA LYS A 197 2.91 6.09 -2.43
C LYS A 197 2.47 7.55 -2.65
N TYR A 198 1.19 7.87 -2.44
CA TYR A 198 0.62 9.17 -2.85
C TYR A 198 0.06 10.05 -1.72
N GLU A 199 -0.31 9.48 -0.57
CA GLU A 199 -0.84 10.25 0.58
C GLU A 199 0.25 10.52 1.61
N ARG A 200 1.09 9.51 1.88
CA ARG A 200 2.21 9.60 2.82
C ARG A 200 3.56 9.79 2.15
N GLU A 201 3.64 9.53 0.84
CA GLU A 201 4.83 9.69 -0.01
C GLU A 201 6.09 9.01 0.58
N GLU A 202 5.91 7.85 1.22
CA GLU A 202 6.97 7.09 1.90
C GLU A 202 8.13 6.74 0.97
N PHE A 203 7.87 6.56 -0.32
CA PHE A 203 8.89 6.20 -1.31
C PHE A 203 9.55 7.43 -1.96
N ILE A 204 9.18 8.64 -1.54
CA ILE A 204 9.86 9.91 -1.86
C ILE A 204 10.66 10.40 -0.65
N HIS A 205 10.09 10.27 0.56
CA HIS A 205 10.65 10.79 1.79
C HIS A 205 11.13 9.65 2.70
N VAL A 206 12.45 9.41 2.72
CA VAL A 206 13.10 8.31 3.45
C VAL A 206 12.83 8.39 4.96
N ASP A 207 12.74 9.59 5.52
CA ASP A 207 12.36 9.86 6.92
C ASP A 207 10.98 9.31 7.30
N ARG A 208 10.06 9.18 6.33
CA ARG A 208 8.72 8.61 6.54
C ARG A 208 8.72 7.07 6.54
N GLN A 209 9.84 6.42 6.18
CA GLN A 209 9.99 4.96 6.12
C GLN A 209 10.30 4.33 7.48
N ILE A 210 9.48 4.63 8.49
CA ILE A 210 9.68 4.23 9.91
C ILE A 210 9.86 2.72 10.14
N TYR A 211 9.53 1.89 9.15
CA TYR A 211 9.69 0.43 9.17
C TYR A 211 11.08 -0.06 8.71
N THR A 212 11.99 0.84 8.35
CA THR A 212 13.37 0.53 7.94
C THR A 212 14.40 0.72 9.07
N THR A 213 13.99 1.27 10.21
CA THR A 213 14.83 1.67 11.37
C THR A 213 15.40 0.50 12.19
N GLY A 214 15.01 -0.74 11.90
CA GLY A 214 15.35 -1.92 12.70
C GLY A 214 14.63 -2.04 14.04
N PHE A 215 13.92 -1.00 14.50
CA PHE A 215 13.15 -1.02 15.75
C PHE A 215 11.73 -0.51 15.55
N MET A 216 10.75 -1.23 16.08
CA MET A 216 9.34 -0.90 15.91
C MET A 216 8.51 -1.47 17.06
N GLU A 217 7.73 -0.62 17.72
CA GLU A 217 6.79 -1.05 18.75
C GLU A 217 5.39 -0.49 18.54
N GLY A 218 4.40 -1.14 19.17
CA GLY A 218 3.02 -0.68 19.12
C GLY A 218 2.03 -1.74 19.58
N TYR A 219 0.77 -1.35 19.70
CA TYR A 219 -0.28 -2.21 20.23
C TYR A 219 -1.08 -2.88 19.11
N LEU A 220 -1.27 -4.20 19.23
CA LEU A 220 -2.05 -4.99 18.27
C LEU A 220 -3.06 -5.87 19.00
N TRP A 221 -4.22 -6.05 18.38
CA TRP A 221 -5.21 -7.05 18.76
C TRP A 221 -4.70 -8.44 18.41
N LYS A 222 -4.29 -9.20 19.43
CA LYS A 222 -3.83 -10.58 19.32
C LYS A 222 -4.94 -11.52 19.74
N ARG A 223 -5.24 -12.53 18.91
CA ARG A 223 -6.14 -13.63 19.29
C ARG A 223 -5.50 -14.51 20.36
N GLY A 224 -6.26 -14.83 21.42
CA GLY A 224 -5.91 -15.83 22.42
C GLY A 224 -5.92 -17.23 21.82
N LYS A 225 -5.12 -18.15 22.38
CA LYS A 225 -5.01 -19.53 21.89
C LYS A 225 -6.19 -20.39 22.35
N GLU A 226 -6.65 -20.16 23.58
CA GLU A 226 -7.63 -21.01 24.28
C GLU A 226 -9.04 -20.39 24.24
N ASP A 227 -9.18 -19.13 24.63
CA ASP A 227 -10.47 -18.42 24.62
C ASP A 227 -10.90 -17.92 23.23
N GLY A 228 -9.98 -17.91 22.26
CA GLY A 228 -10.19 -17.37 20.92
C GLY A 228 -10.49 -15.86 20.86
N ARG A 229 -10.48 -15.14 21.99
CA ARG A 229 -10.83 -13.71 22.09
C ARG A 229 -9.67 -12.85 21.61
N PHE A 230 -9.96 -11.66 21.09
CA PHE A 230 -8.93 -10.68 20.76
C PHE A 230 -8.63 -9.81 21.98
N GLN A 231 -7.35 -9.68 22.31
CA GLN A 231 -6.86 -8.85 23.41
C GLN A 231 -5.74 -7.95 22.89
N GLN A 232 -5.73 -6.68 23.30
CA GLN A 232 -4.68 -5.75 22.92
C GLN A 232 -3.37 -6.08 23.65
N ARG A 233 -2.26 -6.11 22.92
CA ARG A 233 -0.92 -6.47 23.43
C ARG A 233 0.11 -5.53 22.81
N LYS A 234 1.07 -5.04 23.61
CA LYS A 234 2.24 -4.33 23.08
C LYS A 234 3.16 -5.34 22.42
N PHE A 235 3.53 -5.08 21.17
CA PHE A 235 4.55 -5.81 20.41
C PHE A 235 5.79 -4.93 20.28
N VAL A 236 6.96 -5.57 20.26
CA VAL A 236 8.27 -4.94 20.00
C VAL A 236 9.02 -5.82 19.01
N LEU A 237 9.33 -5.28 17.85
CA LEU A 237 10.23 -5.83 16.85
C LEU A 237 11.59 -5.15 17.02
N SER A 238 12.65 -5.93 17.19
CA SER A 238 14.03 -5.42 17.26
C SER A 238 14.96 -6.26 16.38
N GLU A 239 15.66 -5.59 15.48
CA GLU A 239 16.73 -6.12 14.63
C GLU A 239 17.99 -6.45 15.44
N SER A 240 18.37 -5.62 16.42
CA SER A 240 19.53 -5.88 17.31
C SER A 240 19.45 -7.22 18.03
N ASP A 241 18.23 -7.63 18.37
CA ASP A 241 17.94 -8.86 19.10
C ASP A 241 17.48 -9.98 18.15
N GLY A 242 17.23 -9.68 16.87
CA GLY A 242 16.58 -10.59 15.92
C GLY A 242 15.19 -11.09 16.36
N THR A 243 14.44 -10.31 17.16
CA THR A 243 13.21 -10.80 17.83
C THR A 243 11.95 -9.97 17.58
N LEU A 244 10.80 -10.66 17.58
CA LEU A 244 9.47 -10.07 17.74
C LEU A 244 8.89 -10.55 19.09
N LYS A 245 8.91 -9.65 20.08
CA LYS A 245 8.42 -9.86 21.46
C LYS A 245 7.00 -9.29 21.59
N TYR A 246 6.21 -9.81 22.54
CA TYR A 246 4.95 -9.18 22.94
C TYR A 246 4.67 -9.38 24.44
N TYR A 247 3.95 -8.43 25.04
CA TYR A 247 3.71 -8.37 26.49
C TYR A 247 2.23 -8.62 26.81
N VAL A 248 1.97 -9.36 27.90
CA VAL A 248 0.62 -9.84 28.29
C VAL A 248 -0.06 -8.93 29.31
N LYS A 249 0.73 -8.21 30.11
CA LYS A 249 0.28 -7.17 31.04
C LYS A 249 1.23 -5.98 30.92
N GLU A 250 0.73 -4.77 31.12
CA GLU A 250 1.58 -3.63 31.44
C GLU A 250 2.02 -3.81 32.89
N VAL A 251 3.34 -3.88 33.12
CA VAL A 251 3.87 -3.75 34.47
C VAL A 251 3.90 -2.25 34.76
N PHE A 252 2.81 -1.75 35.35
CA PHE A 252 2.87 -0.47 36.04
C PHE A 252 3.85 -0.62 37.18
N PHE A 253 5.10 -0.21 36.96
CA PHE A 253 5.99 0.16 38.04
C PHE A 253 5.42 1.43 38.68
N ILE A 254 4.43 1.24 39.55
CA ILE A 254 4.08 2.24 40.55
C ILE A 254 5.30 2.30 41.46
N SER A 255 6.19 3.25 41.17
CA SER A 255 7.24 3.68 42.08
C SER A 255 6.55 4.13 43.36
N HIS A 256 6.47 3.22 44.33
CA HIS A 256 6.12 3.58 45.69
C HIS A 256 7.30 4.39 46.21
N SER A 257 7.22 5.70 46.02
CA SER A 257 8.01 6.67 46.76
C SER A 257 7.69 6.43 48.23
N TYR A 258 8.59 5.71 48.92
CA TYR A 258 8.49 5.54 50.36
C TYR A 258 8.56 6.92 51.02
N PHE A 259 7.60 7.18 51.90
CA PHE A 259 7.59 8.25 52.88
C PHE A 259 7.37 7.59 54.26
#